data_AF-A0A251XMW4-F1
#
_entry.id   AF-A0A251XMW4-F1
#
_cell.length_a   1.000
_cell.length_b   1.000
_cell.length_c   1.000
_cell.angle_alpha   90.00
_cell.angle_beta   90.00
_cell.angle_gamma   90.00
#
_symmetry.space_group_name_H-M   'P 1'
#
loop_
_entity.id
_entity.type
_entity.pdbx_description
1 polymer ?
#
loop_
_entity_poly.entity_id
_entity_poly.type
_entity_poly.pdbx_seq_one_letter_code
_entity_poly.pdbx_strand_id
1 'polypeptide(L)'
;MTITENTTSPVGVIEYLDPNTLIIEENVRPSADPNREFVQSIRANGVLTPVRARRDAEGRVLVRAGQRRTLAAREVGLATIAVHIIDGDEATAERIVQQLVENDQRLALTDADRTVAFKQLEFAGLTPAAISKRTGTKTATVKTTLQVANTPAAADAMTAHQLTLDQAAGLVELDDDEETRAALIKTAVTVPAQFEHELQRARDERARREALQAAITDHESRGYVIVDHENPSTRRSCPSSSS
;
A
#
# COMPACT_ATOMS: atom_id res chain seq x y z
N MET A 1 29.88 -1.63 -24.62
CA MET A 1 30.14 -0.98 -23.32
C MET A 1 28.83 -0.32 -22.92
N THR A 2 28.06 -1.00 -22.07
CA THR A 2 26.69 -0.65 -21.71
C THR A 2 26.67 0.55 -20.77
N ILE A 3 25.82 1.52 -21.08
CA ILE A 3 25.57 2.71 -20.27
C ILE A 3 24.57 2.27 -19.20
N THR A 4 25.00 2.26 -17.94
CA THR A 4 24.13 2.03 -16.78
C THR A 4 23.40 3.34 -16.49
N GLU A 5 22.14 3.47 -16.91
CA GLU A 5 21.29 4.56 -16.47
C GLU A 5 20.75 4.25 -15.07
N ASN A 6 21.22 5.05 -14.11
CA ASN A 6 20.83 5.02 -12.71
C ASN A 6 19.38 5.56 -12.60
N THR A 7 18.39 4.70 -12.41
CA THR A 7 17.00 5.11 -12.13
C THR A 7 16.88 5.65 -10.70
N THR A 8 17.34 6.88 -10.50
CA THR A 8 17.05 7.63 -9.26
C THR A 8 15.59 8.06 -9.30
N SER A 9 14.76 7.46 -8.46
CA SER A 9 13.40 7.94 -8.20
C SER A 9 13.46 9.40 -7.73
N PRO A 10 12.62 10.32 -8.23
CA PRO A 10 12.60 11.68 -7.70
C PRO A 10 12.13 11.63 -6.24
N VAL A 11 13.04 11.98 -5.34
CA VAL A 11 12.77 12.11 -3.90
C VAL A 11 11.88 13.35 -3.73
N GLY A 12 10.59 13.14 -3.46
CA GLY A 12 9.69 14.24 -3.10
C GLY A 12 10.09 14.88 -1.78
N VAL A 13 9.70 16.14 -1.57
CA VAL A 13 10.03 16.92 -0.37
C VAL A 13 8.83 16.91 0.57
N ILE A 14 9.07 16.69 1.87
CA ILE A 14 8.04 16.90 2.90
C ILE A 14 8.11 18.35 3.37
N GLU A 15 7.02 19.09 3.18
CA GLU A 15 6.85 20.46 3.65
C GLU A 15 5.67 20.57 4.63
N TYR A 16 5.77 21.45 5.61
CA TYR A 16 4.69 21.74 6.55
C TYR A 16 3.95 22.99 6.08
N LEU A 17 2.74 22.80 5.56
CA LEU A 17 1.95 23.87 4.93
C LEU A 17 0.64 24.10 5.67
N ASP A 18 0.15 25.34 5.63
CA ASP A 18 -1.17 25.69 6.16
C ASP A 18 -2.24 24.99 5.31
N PRO A 19 -3.11 24.16 5.92
CA PRO A 19 -4.14 23.43 5.20
C PRO A 19 -5.09 24.33 4.40
N ASN A 20 -5.26 25.62 4.75
CA ASN A 20 -6.10 26.58 4.03
C ASN A 20 -5.48 27.05 2.71
N THR A 21 -4.16 27.01 2.58
CA THR A 21 -3.44 27.41 1.35
C THR A 21 -3.45 26.33 0.26
N LEU A 22 -3.78 25.09 0.63
CA LEU A 22 -3.77 23.94 -0.25
C LEU A 22 -4.99 23.92 -1.19
N ILE A 23 -4.78 23.64 -2.47
CA ILE A 23 -5.87 23.51 -3.44
C ILE A 23 -6.26 22.04 -3.53
N ILE A 24 -7.49 21.70 -3.18
CA ILE A 24 -7.98 20.32 -3.29
C ILE A 24 -8.46 20.10 -4.72
N GLU A 25 -7.79 19.23 -5.47
CA GLU A 25 -8.26 18.88 -6.81
C GLU A 25 -9.54 18.03 -6.75
N GLU A 26 -10.35 18.10 -7.80
CA GLU A 26 -11.64 17.41 -7.87
C GLU A 26 -11.44 15.88 -7.99
N ASN A 27 -11.91 15.11 -7.00
CA ASN A 27 -11.87 13.64 -7.05
C ASN A 27 -13.21 13.08 -7.49
N VAL A 28 -13.16 12.00 -8.27
CA VAL A 28 -14.33 11.32 -8.87
C VAL A 28 -15.25 10.65 -7.81
N ARG A 29 -14.91 10.68 -6.52
CA ARG A 29 -15.78 10.21 -5.41
C ARG A 29 -16.24 11.40 -4.55
N PRO A 30 -17.51 11.85 -4.66
CA PRO A 30 -18.03 13.02 -3.95
C PRO A 30 -18.44 12.72 -2.48
N SER A 31 -17.69 11.87 -1.76
CA SER A 31 -17.90 11.64 -0.31
C SER A 31 -16.60 11.93 0.44
N ALA A 32 -16.23 13.21 0.45
CA ALA A 32 -15.02 13.70 1.12
C ALA A 32 -15.27 14.23 2.53
N ASP A 33 -16.51 14.17 3.04
CA ASP A 33 -16.81 14.65 4.38
C ASP A 33 -16.12 13.74 5.43
N PRO A 34 -15.21 14.31 6.25
CA PRO A 34 -14.65 13.56 7.36
C PRO A 34 -15.75 13.27 8.38
N ASN A 35 -15.87 12.02 8.83
CA ASN A 35 -16.79 11.70 9.92
C ASN A 35 -16.27 12.28 11.24
N ARG A 36 -17.20 12.52 12.19
CA ARG A 36 -16.89 13.20 13.46
C ARG A 36 -15.78 12.53 14.27
N GLU A 37 -15.73 11.20 14.26
CA GLU A 37 -14.67 10.40 14.91
C GLU A 37 -13.28 10.68 14.30
N PHE A 38 -13.18 10.78 12.97
CA PHE A 38 -11.92 11.07 12.29
C PHE A 38 -11.43 12.49 12.55
N VAL A 39 -12.35 13.48 12.57
CA VAL A 39 -12.03 14.86 12.96
C VAL A 39 -11.51 14.91 14.40
N GLN A 40 -12.12 14.15 15.31
CA GLN A 40 -11.68 14.09 16.70
C GLN A 40 -10.30 13.43 16.86
N SER A 41 -10.00 12.41 16.06
CA SER A 41 -8.67 11.80 15.99
C SER A 41 -7.60 12.79 15.47
N ILE A 42 -7.93 13.54 14.41
CA ILE A 42 -7.05 14.59 13.86
C ILE A 42 -6.81 15.71 14.90
N ARG A 43 -7.81 16.05 15.70
CA ARG A 43 -7.66 17.02 16.80
C ARG A 43 -6.73 16.53 17.90
N ALA A 44 -6.79 15.25 18.25
CA ALA A 44 -5.97 14.68 19.32
C ALA A 44 -4.52 14.43 18.89
N ASN A 45 -4.32 13.94 17.66
CA ASN A 45 -3.04 13.39 17.20
C ASN A 45 -2.40 14.15 16.03
N GLY A 46 -3.11 15.14 15.46
CA GLY A 46 -2.71 15.78 14.20
C GLY A 46 -2.84 14.85 12.98
N VAL A 47 -2.22 15.26 11.87
CA VAL A 47 -2.19 14.47 10.63
C VAL A 47 -0.95 13.57 10.63
N LEU A 48 -1.11 12.31 11.04
CA LEU A 48 0.00 11.35 11.14
C LEU A 48 0.58 10.92 9.78
N THR A 49 -0.28 10.75 8.78
CA THR A 49 0.14 10.36 7.42
C THR A 49 0.18 11.60 6.53
N PRO A 50 1.34 11.93 5.92
CA PRO A 50 1.45 13.08 5.03
C PRO A 50 0.42 13.08 3.91
N VAL A 51 -0.05 14.27 3.54
CA VAL A 51 -0.92 14.50 2.38
C VAL A 51 -0.04 14.54 1.14
N ARG A 52 -0.43 13.89 0.04
CA ARG A 52 0.32 13.96 -1.23
C ARG A 52 -0.19 15.11 -2.08
N ALA A 53 0.73 15.95 -2.52
CA ALA A 53 0.45 17.09 -3.36
C ALA A 53 1.53 17.27 -4.44
N ARG A 54 1.26 18.17 -5.39
CA ARG A 54 2.23 18.64 -6.37
C ARG A 54 2.24 20.16 -6.41
N ARG A 55 3.28 20.77 -6.97
CA ARG A 55 3.26 22.18 -7.35
C ARG A 55 2.80 22.34 -8.79
N ASP A 56 2.03 23.38 -9.09
CA ASP A 56 1.82 23.83 -10.47
C ASP A 56 2.89 24.81 -10.94
N ALA A 57 2.78 25.26 -12.19
CA ALA A 57 3.69 26.23 -12.78
C ALA A 57 3.69 27.59 -12.04
N GLU A 58 2.62 27.90 -11.30
CA GLU A 58 2.48 29.09 -10.48
C GLU A 58 2.95 28.88 -9.02
N GLY A 59 3.47 27.69 -8.68
CA GLY A 59 3.98 27.34 -7.36
C GLY A 59 2.90 27.01 -6.32
N ARG A 60 1.62 26.96 -6.70
CA ARG A 60 0.49 26.60 -5.83
C ARG A 60 0.53 25.09 -5.57
N VAL A 61 0.11 24.68 -4.38
CA VAL A 61 0.18 23.28 -3.95
C VAL A 61 -1.18 22.61 -4.12
N LEU A 62 -1.26 21.66 -5.04
CA LEU A 62 -2.46 20.92 -5.40
C LEU A 62 -2.47 19.54 -4.74
N VAL A 63 -3.43 19.32 -3.84
CA VAL A 63 -3.62 18.07 -3.11
C VAL A 63 -4.23 17.02 -4.03
N ARG A 64 -3.44 15.98 -4.30
CA ARG A 64 -3.83 14.80 -5.11
C ARG A 64 -4.45 13.71 -4.24
N ALA A 65 -3.93 13.48 -3.03
CA ALA A 65 -4.42 12.45 -2.11
C ALA A 65 -4.36 12.89 -0.64
N GLY A 66 -5.43 12.63 0.11
CA GLY A 66 -5.55 13.06 1.51
C GLY A 66 -6.60 14.15 1.76
N GLN A 67 -7.53 14.36 0.83
CA GLN A 67 -8.57 15.39 0.89
C GLN A 67 -9.34 15.39 2.21
N ARG A 68 -9.76 14.22 2.71
CA ARG A 68 -10.42 14.07 4.01
C ARG A 68 -9.56 14.57 5.18
N ARG A 69 -8.23 14.38 5.13
CA ARG A 69 -7.29 14.86 6.15
C ARG A 69 -7.13 16.38 6.05
N THR A 70 -7.01 16.92 4.83
CA THR A 70 -6.93 18.36 4.60
C THR A 70 -8.20 19.07 5.08
N LEU A 71 -9.38 18.52 4.79
CA LEU A 71 -10.66 19.06 5.24
C LEU A 71 -10.81 18.98 6.77
N ALA A 72 -10.51 17.82 7.37
CA ALA A 72 -10.53 17.67 8.83
C ALA A 72 -9.53 18.62 9.52
N ALA A 73 -8.33 18.82 8.94
CA ALA A 73 -7.34 19.75 9.46
C ALA A 73 -7.81 21.21 9.39
N ARG A 74 -8.51 21.59 8.32
CA ARG A 74 -9.18 22.91 8.21
C ARG A 74 -10.27 23.07 9.25
N GLU A 75 -11.11 22.06 9.44
CA GLU A 75 -12.21 22.08 10.41
C GLU A 75 -11.71 22.18 11.87
N VAL A 76 -10.60 21.50 12.18
CA VAL A 76 -9.96 21.58 13.50
C VAL A 76 -9.17 22.88 13.69
N GLY A 77 -8.76 23.55 12.60
CA GLY A 77 -7.94 24.76 12.64
C GLY A 77 -6.46 24.49 12.91
N LEU A 78 -5.90 23.40 12.36
CA LEU A 78 -4.46 23.12 12.47
C LEU A 78 -3.64 24.18 11.73
N ALA A 79 -2.55 24.66 12.35
CA ALA A 79 -1.69 25.68 11.76
C ALA A 79 -0.87 25.17 10.56
N THR A 80 -0.39 23.92 10.64
CA THR A 80 0.33 23.27 9.53
C THR A 80 0.02 21.78 9.49
N ILE A 81 0.12 21.20 8.30
CA ILE A 81 0.07 19.75 8.08
C ILE A 81 1.26 19.31 7.24
N ALA A 82 1.73 18.07 7.44
CA ALA A 82 2.79 17.49 6.62
C ALA A 82 2.25 17.18 5.20
N VAL A 83 2.88 17.77 4.20
CA VAL A 83 2.56 17.61 2.78
C VAL A 83 3.80 17.07 2.07
N HIS A 84 3.66 15.89 1.47
CA HIS A 84 4.65 15.33 0.58
C HIS A 84 4.42 15.86 -0.83
N ILE A 85 5.30 16.77 -1.27
CA ILE A 85 5.26 17.40 -2.60
C ILE A 85 6.08 16.56 -3.56
N ILE A 86 5.42 16.10 -4.63
CA ILE A 86 6.05 15.42 -5.74
C ILE A 86 5.85 16.31 -6.97
N ASP A 87 6.93 16.85 -7.51
CA ASP A 87 6.91 17.65 -8.72
C ASP A 87 6.63 16.73 -9.93
N GLY A 88 5.35 16.47 -10.17
CA GLY A 88 4.88 15.68 -11.30
C GLY A 88 4.81 16.53 -12.56
N ASP A 89 5.64 16.24 -13.55
CA ASP A 89 5.51 16.79 -14.89
C ASP A 89 4.29 16.17 -15.60
N GLU A 90 3.24 16.97 -15.81
CA GLU A 90 2.02 16.55 -16.51
C GLU A 90 2.35 16.03 -17.93
N ALA A 91 3.39 16.57 -18.58
CA ALA A 91 3.85 16.09 -19.89
C ALA A 91 4.47 14.69 -19.81
N THR A 92 5.19 14.38 -18.73
CA THR A 92 5.71 13.03 -18.46
C THR A 92 4.58 12.03 -18.26
N ALA A 93 3.55 12.38 -17.47
CA ALA A 93 2.39 11.52 -17.27
C ALA A 93 1.64 11.25 -18.59
N GLU A 94 1.42 12.28 -19.40
CA GLU A 94 0.75 12.17 -20.69
C GLU A 94 1.54 11.28 -21.66
N ARG A 95 2.87 11.44 -21.71
CA ARG A 95 3.76 10.59 -22.49
C ARG A 95 3.66 9.11 -22.09
N ILE A 96 3.65 8.81 -20.79
CA ILE A 96 3.54 7.43 -20.29
C ILE A 96 2.17 6.84 -20.64
N VAL A 97 1.08 7.60 -20.46
CA VAL A 97 -0.27 7.16 -20.84
C VAL A 97 -0.33 6.84 -22.34
N GLN A 98 0.21 7.72 -23.19
CA GLN A 98 0.22 7.51 -24.63
C GLN A 98 1.00 6.24 -25.01
N GLN A 99 2.18 6.03 -24.42
CA GLN A 99 2.95 4.80 -24.62
C GLN A 99 2.18 3.56 -24.19
N LEU A 100 1.49 3.61 -23.06
CA LEU A 100 0.68 2.48 -22.57
C LEU A 100 -0.46 2.15 -23.54
N VAL A 101 -1.20 3.16 -23.99
CA VAL A 101 -2.35 2.98 -24.90
C VAL A 101 -1.89 2.49 -26.28
N GLU A 102 -0.79 3.02 -26.81
CA GLU A 102 -0.23 2.57 -28.09
C GLU A 102 0.28 1.13 -28.00
N ASN A 103 0.98 0.79 -26.92
CA ASN A 103 1.48 -0.57 -26.71
C ASN A 103 0.32 -1.56 -26.60
N ASP A 104 -0.70 -1.28 -25.80
CA ASP A 104 -1.88 -2.15 -25.65
C ASP A 104 -2.58 -2.44 -26.99
N GLN A 105 -2.52 -1.51 -27.95
CA GLN A 105 -3.08 -1.66 -29.30
C GLN A 105 -2.17 -2.45 -30.27
N ARG A 106 -0.85 -2.52 -30.02
CA ARG A 106 0.12 -3.17 -30.92
C ARG A 106 0.55 -4.56 -30.43
N LEU A 107 0.80 -4.71 -29.13
CA LEU A 107 1.28 -5.92 -28.46
C LEU A 107 0.74 -5.93 -27.03
N ALA A 108 0.16 -7.05 -26.57
CA ALA A 108 -0.34 -7.14 -25.20
C ALA A 108 0.79 -6.88 -24.18
N LEU A 109 0.66 -5.79 -23.40
CA LEU A 109 1.55 -5.50 -22.27
C LEU A 109 1.47 -6.62 -21.24
N THR A 110 2.61 -6.99 -20.65
CA THR A 110 2.63 -7.93 -19.52
C THR A 110 2.12 -7.25 -18.25
N ASP A 111 1.71 -8.05 -17.25
CA ASP A 111 1.33 -7.52 -15.93
C ASP A 111 2.51 -6.78 -15.26
N ALA A 112 3.75 -7.23 -15.51
CA ALA A 112 4.98 -6.54 -15.13
C ALA A 112 5.08 -5.13 -15.73
N ASP A 113 4.91 -5.01 -17.04
CA ASP A 113 5.01 -3.72 -17.74
C ASP A 113 3.92 -2.74 -17.25
N ARG A 114 2.69 -3.24 -17.08
CA ARG A 114 1.58 -2.44 -16.56
C ARG A 114 1.85 -1.95 -15.14
N THR A 115 2.45 -2.80 -14.30
CA THR A 115 2.80 -2.44 -12.92
C THR A 115 3.85 -1.35 -12.87
N VAL A 116 4.91 -1.45 -13.69
CA VAL A 116 5.93 -0.41 -13.81
C VAL A 116 5.32 0.89 -14.32
N ALA A 117 4.50 0.85 -15.38
CA ALA A 117 3.87 2.03 -15.94
C ALA A 117 2.93 2.72 -14.95
N PHE A 118 2.09 1.97 -14.23
CA PHE A 118 1.18 2.55 -13.23
C PHE A 118 1.95 3.16 -12.07
N LYS A 119 3.06 2.54 -11.63
CA LYS A 119 3.95 3.13 -10.63
C LYS A 119 4.53 4.46 -11.09
N GLN A 120 4.96 4.55 -12.34
CA GLN A 120 5.47 5.81 -12.91
C GLN A 120 4.38 6.88 -13.00
N LEU A 121 3.14 6.50 -13.35
CA LEU A 121 2.01 7.44 -13.34
C LEU A 121 1.67 7.92 -11.91
N GLU A 122 1.75 7.02 -10.92
CA GLU A 122 1.60 7.40 -9.51
C GLU A 122 2.72 8.36 -9.06
N PHE A 123 3.96 8.10 -9.47
CA PHE A 123 5.09 9.01 -9.22
C PHE A 123 4.93 10.35 -9.94
N ALA A 124 4.34 10.38 -11.14
CA ALA A 124 3.97 11.62 -11.81
C ALA A 124 2.78 12.34 -11.15
N GLY A 125 2.29 11.83 -10.02
CA GLY A 125 1.27 12.47 -9.19
C GLY A 125 -0.17 12.12 -9.56
N LEU A 126 -0.41 11.13 -10.44
CA LEU A 126 -1.78 10.73 -10.79
C LEU A 126 -2.39 9.88 -9.69
N THR A 127 -3.67 10.12 -9.41
CA THR A 127 -4.46 9.27 -8.51
C THR A 127 -4.86 7.97 -9.21
N PRO A 128 -5.18 6.89 -8.47
CA PRO A 128 -5.68 5.66 -9.07
C PRO A 128 -6.94 5.87 -9.94
N ALA A 129 -7.79 6.84 -9.58
CA ALA A 129 -8.96 7.22 -10.37
C ALA A 129 -8.57 7.93 -11.68
N ALA A 130 -7.58 8.82 -11.64
CA ALA A 130 -7.06 9.49 -12.82
C ALA A 130 -6.38 8.50 -13.78
N ILE A 131 -5.56 7.58 -13.26
CA ILE A 131 -4.94 6.50 -14.05
C ILE A 131 -6.02 5.66 -14.71
N SER A 132 -7.01 5.18 -13.94
CA SER A 132 -8.14 4.39 -14.44
C SER A 132 -8.88 5.08 -15.59
N LYS A 133 -9.16 6.39 -15.47
CA LYS A 133 -9.83 7.18 -16.51
C LYS A 133 -8.97 7.33 -17.77
N ARG A 134 -7.65 7.53 -17.62
CA ARG A 134 -6.72 7.76 -18.74
C ARG A 134 -6.35 6.47 -19.48
N THR A 135 -6.26 5.35 -18.77
CA THR A 135 -5.84 4.06 -19.35
C THR A 135 -7.01 3.13 -19.70
N GLY A 136 -8.24 3.48 -19.33
CA GLY A 136 -9.41 2.61 -19.51
C GLY A 136 -9.43 1.37 -18.62
N THR A 137 -8.46 1.23 -17.71
CA THR A 137 -8.38 0.09 -16.79
C THR A 137 -9.32 0.29 -15.60
N LYS A 138 -9.94 -0.78 -15.11
CA LYS A 138 -10.82 -0.73 -13.92
C LYS A 138 -10.06 -0.18 -12.72
N THR A 139 -10.67 0.74 -11.96
CA THR A 139 -10.03 1.38 -10.80
C THR A 139 -9.59 0.38 -9.73
N ALA A 140 -10.34 -0.73 -9.56
CA ALA A 140 -9.96 -1.81 -8.64
C ALA A 140 -8.62 -2.45 -9.06
N THR A 141 -8.49 -2.82 -10.34
CA THR A 141 -7.25 -3.37 -10.91
C THR A 141 -6.10 -2.39 -10.74
N VAL A 142 -6.30 -1.10 -11.07
CA VAL A 142 -5.26 -0.07 -10.87
C VAL A 142 -4.77 -0.02 -9.42
N LYS A 143 -5.68 -0.11 -8.44
CA LYS A 143 -5.28 -0.13 -7.02
C LYS A 143 -4.47 -1.36 -6.66
N THR A 144 -4.91 -2.56 -7.06
CA THR A 144 -4.18 -3.81 -6.82
C THR A 144 -2.79 -3.75 -7.46
N THR A 145 -2.72 -3.30 -8.71
CA THR A 145 -1.44 -3.10 -9.42
C THR A 145 -0.52 -2.13 -8.69
N LEU A 146 -1.04 -1.01 -8.18
CA LEU A 146 -0.25 -0.07 -7.38
C LEU A 146 0.18 -0.65 -6.02
N GLN A 147 -0.63 -1.51 -5.40
CA GLN A 147 -0.22 -2.21 -4.16
C GLN A 147 0.95 -3.16 -4.42
N VAL A 148 0.87 -3.94 -5.50
CA VAL A 148 1.99 -4.79 -5.95
C VAL A 148 3.20 -3.94 -6.27
N ALA A 149 3.04 -2.86 -7.05
CA ALA A 149 4.13 -1.95 -7.43
C ALA A 149 4.87 -1.33 -6.23
N ASN A 150 4.13 -1.06 -5.15
CA ASN A 150 4.66 -0.46 -3.93
C ASN A 150 5.22 -1.47 -2.92
N THR A 151 5.14 -2.77 -3.23
CA THR A 151 5.69 -3.86 -2.42
C THR A 151 6.90 -4.47 -3.15
N PRO A 152 8.16 -4.11 -2.79
CA PRO A 152 9.34 -4.50 -3.55
C PRO A 152 9.45 -6.01 -3.79
N ALA A 153 9.22 -6.83 -2.75
CA ALA A 153 9.29 -8.28 -2.86
C ALA A 153 8.28 -8.84 -3.90
N ALA A 154 7.05 -8.32 -3.92
CA ALA A 154 6.02 -8.74 -4.86
C ALA A 154 6.32 -8.25 -6.30
N ALA A 155 6.75 -6.99 -6.45
CA ALA A 155 7.11 -6.41 -7.75
C ALA A 155 8.31 -7.12 -8.40
N ASP A 156 9.34 -7.43 -7.60
CA ASP A 156 10.54 -8.13 -8.03
C ASP A 156 10.21 -9.57 -8.42
N ALA A 157 9.42 -10.28 -7.59
CA ALA A 157 8.96 -11.63 -7.92
C ALA A 157 8.11 -11.67 -9.20
N MET A 158 7.21 -10.70 -9.38
CA MET A 158 6.38 -10.61 -10.58
C MET A 158 7.21 -10.39 -11.84
N THR A 159 8.24 -9.55 -11.76
CA THR A 159 9.14 -9.29 -12.90
C THR A 159 10.05 -10.48 -13.18
N ALA A 160 10.66 -11.06 -12.14
CA ALA A 160 11.60 -12.17 -12.25
C ALA A 160 10.94 -13.47 -12.74
N HIS A 161 9.69 -13.71 -12.35
CA HIS A 161 8.99 -14.96 -12.59
C HIS A 161 7.76 -14.82 -13.49
N GLN A 162 7.52 -13.63 -14.07
CA GLN A 162 6.35 -13.34 -14.92
C GLN A 162 5.03 -13.74 -14.25
N LEU A 163 4.92 -13.46 -12.95
CA LEU A 163 3.71 -13.78 -12.19
C LEU A 163 2.54 -12.95 -12.70
N THR A 164 1.34 -13.50 -12.57
CA THR A 164 0.12 -12.74 -12.84
C THR A 164 -0.10 -11.70 -11.75
N LEU A 165 -0.90 -10.68 -12.05
CA LEU A 165 -1.29 -9.66 -11.07
C LEU A 165 -1.93 -10.29 -9.81
N ASP A 166 -2.76 -11.33 -9.97
CA ASP A 166 -3.44 -12.00 -8.85
C ASP A 166 -2.45 -12.77 -7.97
N GLN A 167 -1.45 -13.42 -8.57
CA GLN A 167 -0.38 -14.09 -7.83
C GLN A 167 0.45 -13.09 -7.04
N ALA A 168 0.87 -12.00 -7.69
CA ALA A 168 1.65 -10.95 -7.05
C ALA A 168 0.85 -10.26 -5.92
N ALA A 169 -0.46 -10.05 -6.10
CA ALA A 169 -1.35 -9.52 -5.06
C ALA A 169 -1.42 -10.45 -3.83
N GLY A 170 -1.45 -11.77 -4.04
CA GLY A 170 -1.37 -12.73 -2.94
C GLY A 170 -0.06 -12.64 -2.14
N LEU A 171 1.06 -12.33 -2.79
CA LEU A 171 2.34 -12.13 -2.10
C LEU A 171 2.34 -10.87 -1.22
N VAL A 172 1.62 -9.82 -1.62
CA VAL A 172 1.49 -8.57 -0.83
C VAL A 172 0.79 -8.83 0.51
N GLU A 173 -0.17 -9.77 0.57
CA GLU A 173 -0.85 -10.12 1.82
C GLU A 173 0.04 -10.79 2.85
N LEU A 174 1.21 -11.27 2.42
CA LEU A 174 2.18 -12.00 3.21
C LEU A 174 3.50 -11.24 3.26
N ASP A 175 3.46 -9.91 3.16
CA ASP A 175 4.65 -9.05 3.21
C ASP A 175 5.40 -9.21 4.56
N ASP A 176 4.68 -9.56 5.63
CA ASP A 176 5.20 -9.82 6.97
C ASP A 176 5.76 -11.24 7.20
N ASP A 177 5.55 -12.16 6.27
CA ASP A 177 5.92 -13.59 6.40
C ASP A 177 6.80 -14.02 5.21
N GLU A 178 8.11 -13.73 5.31
CA GLU A 178 9.09 -14.01 4.24
C GLU A 178 9.17 -15.51 3.89
N GLU A 179 9.08 -16.40 4.88
CA GLU A 179 9.19 -17.84 4.65
C GLU A 179 8.01 -18.35 3.81
N THR A 180 6.78 -17.96 4.18
CA THR A 180 5.57 -18.32 3.44
C THR A 180 5.57 -17.70 2.04
N ARG A 181 6.02 -16.45 1.92
CA ARG A 181 6.15 -15.77 0.63
C ARG A 181 7.14 -16.48 -0.30
N ALA A 182 8.31 -16.86 0.19
CA ALA A 182 9.31 -17.59 -0.59
C ALA A 182 8.78 -18.97 -1.06
N ALA A 183 8.03 -19.67 -0.20
CA ALA A 183 7.36 -20.91 -0.56
C ALA A 183 6.32 -20.71 -1.66
N LEU A 184 5.52 -19.65 -1.59
CA LEU A 184 4.52 -19.32 -2.62
C LEU A 184 5.15 -18.91 -3.94
N ILE A 185 6.25 -18.15 -3.94
CA ILE A 185 7.00 -17.83 -5.16
C ILE A 185 7.49 -19.12 -5.83
N LYS A 186 8.06 -20.04 -5.05
CA LYS A 186 8.48 -21.35 -5.56
C LYS A 186 7.30 -22.11 -6.17
N THR A 187 6.16 -22.19 -5.47
CA THR A 187 4.94 -22.83 -5.97
C THR A 187 4.46 -22.18 -7.26
N ALA A 188 4.46 -20.85 -7.34
CA ALA A 188 4.04 -20.10 -8.53
C ALA A 188 4.89 -20.45 -9.77
N VAL A 189 6.18 -20.71 -9.58
CA VAL A 189 7.11 -21.07 -10.66
C VAL A 189 7.01 -22.55 -11.02
N THR A 190 6.93 -23.45 -10.04
CA THR A 190 7.02 -24.90 -10.28
C THR A 190 5.66 -25.54 -10.60
N VAL A 191 4.60 -25.12 -9.90
CA VAL A 191 3.26 -25.68 -10.03
C VAL A 191 2.22 -24.55 -9.91
N PRO A 192 2.10 -23.67 -10.93
CA PRO A 192 1.23 -22.49 -10.85
C PRO A 192 -0.23 -22.79 -10.46
N ALA A 193 -0.75 -23.95 -10.88
CA ALA A 193 -2.11 -24.39 -10.56
C ALA A 193 -2.36 -24.64 -9.06
N GLN A 194 -1.31 -24.87 -8.26
CA GLN A 194 -1.43 -25.03 -6.81
C GLN A 194 -1.30 -23.71 -6.04
N PHE A 195 -0.95 -22.61 -6.72
CA PHE A 195 -0.71 -21.32 -6.07
C PHE A 195 -1.92 -20.87 -5.23
N GLU A 196 -3.13 -20.90 -5.80
CA GLU A 196 -4.34 -20.49 -5.08
C GLU A 196 -4.60 -21.35 -3.84
N HIS A 197 -4.37 -22.67 -3.95
CA HIS A 197 -4.54 -23.58 -2.83
C HIS A 197 -3.52 -23.30 -1.71
N GLU A 198 -2.25 -23.13 -2.04
CA GLU A 198 -1.21 -22.81 -1.06
C GLU A 198 -1.41 -21.42 -0.45
N LEU A 199 -1.85 -20.44 -1.24
CA LEU A 199 -2.18 -19.11 -0.72
C LEU A 199 -3.36 -19.19 0.26
N GLN A 200 -4.40 -19.98 -0.07
CA GLN A 200 -5.52 -20.17 0.83
C GLN A 200 -5.10 -20.88 2.13
N ARG A 201 -4.24 -21.90 2.04
CA ARG A 201 -3.69 -22.57 3.22
C ARG A 201 -2.89 -21.61 4.11
N ALA A 202 -2.08 -20.72 3.51
CA ALA A 202 -1.34 -19.70 4.24
C ALA A 202 -2.28 -18.73 4.98
N ARG A 203 -3.37 -18.29 4.34
CA ARG A 203 -4.41 -17.45 4.96
C ARG A 203 -5.09 -18.15 6.13
N ASP A 204 -5.47 -19.42 5.95
CA ASP A 204 -6.13 -20.21 6.98
C ASP A 204 -5.22 -20.41 8.20
N GLU A 205 -3.93 -20.69 7.97
CA GLU A 205 -2.94 -20.85 9.04
C GLU A 205 -2.68 -19.53 9.78
N ARG A 206 -2.60 -18.41 9.06
CA ARG A 206 -2.51 -17.07 9.68
C ARG A 206 -3.72 -16.80 10.57
N ALA A 207 -4.94 -17.02 10.07
CA ALA A 207 -6.16 -16.83 10.84
C ALA A 207 -6.19 -17.74 12.08
N ARG A 208 -5.72 -18.98 11.96
CA ARG A 208 -5.59 -19.92 13.08
C ARG A 208 -4.61 -19.43 14.14
N ARG A 209 -3.43 -18.94 13.75
CA ARG A 209 -2.43 -18.38 14.67
C ARG A 209 -2.96 -17.15 15.41
N GLU A 210 -3.61 -16.24 14.69
CA GLU A 210 -4.21 -15.04 15.28
C GLU A 210 -5.32 -15.40 16.28
N ALA A 211 -6.21 -16.35 15.93
CA ALA A 211 -7.26 -16.82 16.83
C ALA A 211 -6.69 -17.51 18.08
N LEU A 212 -5.64 -18.33 17.94
CA LEU A 212 -4.96 -18.95 19.05
C LEU A 212 -4.32 -17.90 19.97
N GLN A 213 -3.61 -16.92 19.40
CA GLN A 213 -2.98 -15.86 20.18
C GLN A 213 -4.01 -15.00 20.92
N ALA A 214 -5.14 -14.69 20.30
CA ALA A 214 -6.24 -13.99 20.93
C ALA A 214 -6.82 -14.79 22.11
N ALA A 215 -7.03 -16.10 21.93
CA ALA A 215 -7.50 -16.97 23.00
C ALA A 215 -6.49 -17.05 24.15
N ILE A 216 -5.19 -17.22 23.84
CA ILE A 216 -4.11 -17.21 24.82
C ILE A 216 -4.15 -15.92 25.66
N THR A 217 -4.19 -14.78 24.99
CA THR A 217 -4.18 -13.45 25.64
C THR A 217 -5.41 -13.26 26.51
N ASP A 218 -6.60 -13.67 26.04
CA ASP A 218 -7.84 -13.59 26.80
C ASP A 218 -7.80 -14.50 28.05
N HIS A 219 -7.30 -15.73 27.92
CA HIS A 219 -7.14 -16.65 29.04
C HIS A 219 -6.12 -16.13 30.07
N GLU A 220 -4.97 -15.61 29.62
CA GLU A 220 -3.97 -14.98 30.49
C GLU A 220 -4.54 -13.76 31.24
N SER A 221 -5.34 -12.93 30.56
CA SER A 221 -6.00 -11.76 31.19
C SER A 221 -6.98 -12.16 32.30
N ARG A 222 -7.57 -13.35 32.19
CA ARG A 222 -8.46 -13.95 33.18
C ARG A 222 -7.71 -14.73 34.28
N GLY A 223 -6.37 -14.71 34.24
CA GLY A 223 -5.50 -15.33 35.24
C GLY A 223 -5.25 -16.83 35.05
N TYR A 224 -5.58 -17.39 33.88
CA TYR A 224 -5.28 -18.79 33.56
C TYR A 224 -3.84 -18.94 33.04
N VAL A 225 -3.16 -20.03 33.44
CA VAL A 225 -1.85 -20.41 32.90
C VAL A 225 -2.06 -21.32 31.69
N ILE A 226 -1.57 -20.89 30.53
CA ILE A 226 -1.59 -21.69 29.30
C ILE A 226 -0.59 -22.85 29.46
N VAL A 227 -1.06 -24.07 29.29
CA VAL A 227 -0.21 -25.28 29.30
C VAL A 227 -0.20 -25.86 27.90
N ASP A 228 0.98 -25.93 27.30
CA ASP A 228 1.16 -26.58 26.02
C ASP A 228 1.32 -28.10 26.24
N HIS A 229 0.37 -28.89 25.72
CA HIS A 229 0.31 -30.32 25.98
C HIS A 229 1.33 -31.14 25.16
N GLU A 230 1.95 -30.56 24.12
CA GLU A 230 2.95 -31.24 23.29
C GLU A 230 4.38 -31.18 23.88
N ASN A 231 4.61 -30.34 24.90
CA ASN A 231 5.88 -30.31 25.65
C ASN A 231 5.66 -29.95 27.13
N PRO A 232 5.38 -30.92 28.02
CA PRO A 232 5.02 -30.68 29.42
C PRO A 232 6.17 -30.17 30.32
N SER A 233 7.33 -29.82 29.75
CA SER A 233 8.55 -29.48 30.50
C SER A 233 8.76 -27.98 30.74
N THR A 234 8.04 -27.09 30.07
CA THR A 234 8.10 -25.63 30.33
C THR A 234 7.23 -25.24 31.52
N ARG A 235 7.54 -25.80 32.70
CA ARG A 235 7.08 -25.22 33.97
C ARG A 235 7.75 -23.85 34.13
N ARG A 236 7.08 -22.76 33.75
CA ARG A 236 7.41 -21.46 34.32
C ARG A 236 7.09 -21.56 35.82
N SER A 237 8.15 -21.51 36.62
CA SER A 237 8.16 -21.69 38.06
C SER A 237 7.06 -20.89 38.75
N CYS A 238 6.18 -21.57 39.49
CA CYS A 238 5.30 -20.95 40.47
C CYS A 238 6.16 -20.26 41.54
N PRO A 239 5.87 -19.02 41.96
CA PRO A 239 6.49 -18.45 43.13
C PRO A 239 5.98 -19.22 44.36
N SER A 240 6.89 -19.88 45.07
CA SER A 240 6.61 -20.51 46.35
C SER A 240 6.21 -19.45 47.37
N SER A 241 4.94 -19.43 47.76
CA SER A 241 4.47 -18.70 48.94
C SER A 241 4.89 -19.46 50.20
N SER A 242 5.96 -18.98 50.82
CA SER A 242 6.38 -19.37 52.17
C SER A 242 5.54 -18.64 53.21
N SER A 243 4.85 -19.38 54.07
CA SER A 243 4.42 -18.96 55.41
C SER A 243 4.38 -20.19 56.32
#